data_AF-A0A7X9QZL9-F1
#
_entry.id   AF-A0A7X9QZL9-F1
#
_cell.length_a   1.000
_cell.length_b   1.000
_cell.length_c   1.000
_cell.angle_alpha   90.00
_cell.angle_beta   90.00
_cell.angle_gamma   90.00
#
_symmetry.space_group_name_H-M   'P 1'
#
loop_
_entity.id
_entity.type
_entity.pdbx_description
1 polymer ?
#
loop_
_entity_poly.entity_id
_entity_poly.type
_entity_poly.pdbx_seq_one_letter_code
_entity_poly.pdbx_strand_id
1 'polypeptide(L)'
;MVSVLAVVALGAAVWFGYGWGRALFVDRPVADARDAALSGAYQAAINLNSVDAENVDASIENMRSSITGEALENDLAATEQQIRDQVAQTGTSMSGEVLFGTLTELNTDDDVAKALVVLAVRTTTPQNFVTNKVSVNVSLREDGGVWKAETIEPLGSVQMEAGPAPGAAPPEAGDGAPAEPAPAEPAPVEPAPEGTEGP
;
A
#
# COMPACT_ATOMS: atom_id res chain seq x y z
N MET A 1 51.35 -34.06 -23.99
CA MET A 1 50.90 -32.66 -23.81
C MET A 1 49.52 -32.43 -24.42
N VAL A 2 49.28 -32.82 -25.69
CA VAL A 2 47.97 -32.69 -26.37
C VAL A 2 46.82 -33.40 -25.64
N SER A 3 47.03 -34.62 -25.13
CA SER A 3 45.96 -35.37 -24.45
C SER A 3 45.51 -34.74 -23.12
N VAL A 4 46.41 -34.09 -22.38
CA VAL A 4 46.08 -33.38 -21.14
C VAL A 4 45.26 -32.13 -21.43
N LEU A 5 45.65 -31.37 -22.46
CA LEU A 5 44.89 -30.20 -22.93
C LEU A 5 43.50 -30.59 -23.43
N ALA A 6 43.37 -31.72 -24.12
CA ALA A 6 42.07 -32.22 -24.58
C ALA A 6 41.13 -32.55 -23.43
N VAL A 7 41.62 -33.20 -22.37
CA VAL A 7 40.81 -33.53 -21.18
C VAL A 7 40.39 -32.26 -20.42
N VAL A 8 41.29 -31.29 -20.27
CA VAL A 8 40.98 -30.01 -19.63
C VAL A 8 39.94 -29.22 -20.44
N ALA A 9 40.09 -29.16 -21.77
CA ALA A 9 39.14 -28.49 -22.64
C ALA A 9 37.74 -29.15 -22.59
N LEU A 10 37.67 -30.48 -22.50
CA LEU A 10 36.41 -31.21 -22.41
C LEU A 10 35.72 -30.98 -21.06
N GLY A 11 36.49 -30.95 -19.96
CA GLY A 11 35.98 -30.59 -18.64
C GLY A 11 35.42 -29.16 -18.60
N ALA A 12 36.13 -28.20 -19.20
CA ALA A 12 35.65 -26.83 -19.33
C ALA A 12 34.37 -26.74 -20.17
N ALA A 13 34.30 -27.44 -21.31
CA ALA A 13 33.12 -27.44 -22.17
C ALA A 13 31.87 -28.01 -21.46
N VAL A 14 32.02 -29.05 -20.64
CA VAL A 14 30.91 -29.60 -19.85
C VAL A 14 30.48 -28.62 -18.75
N TRP A 15 31.44 -27.99 -18.06
CA TRP A 15 31.15 -26.99 -17.02
C TRP A 15 30.41 -25.77 -17.58
N PHE A 16 30.92 -25.18 -18.67
CA PHE A 16 30.31 -24.03 -19.33
C PHE A 16 28.99 -24.41 -20.03
N GLY A 17 28.89 -25.61 -20.62
CA GLY A 17 27.66 -26.11 -21.22
C GLY A 17 26.54 -26.34 -20.20
N TYR A 18 26.86 -26.90 -19.04
CA TYR A 18 25.92 -27.06 -17.93
C TYR A 18 25.47 -25.70 -17.37
N GLY A 19 26.41 -24.77 -17.16
CA GLY A 19 26.09 -23.41 -16.71
C GLY A 19 25.20 -22.64 -17.70
N TRP A 20 25.47 -22.75 -19.00
CA TRP A 20 24.67 -22.10 -20.05
C TRP A 20 23.28 -22.74 -20.20
N GLY A 21 23.18 -24.06 -20.13
CA GLY A 21 21.90 -24.77 -20.15
C GLY A 21 21.02 -24.42 -18.94
N ARG A 22 21.59 -24.43 -17.73
CA ARG A 22 20.87 -24.04 -16.51
C ARG A 22 20.38 -22.59 -16.59
N ALA A 23 21.21 -21.68 -17.09
CA ALA A 23 20.84 -20.27 -17.27
C ALA A 23 19.65 -20.07 -18.23
N LEU A 24 19.55 -20.87 -19.29
CA LEU A 24 18.49 -20.76 -20.28
C LEU A 24 17.19 -21.48 -19.87
N PHE A 25 17.28 -22.65 -19.26
CA PHE A 25 16.13 -23.51 -19.00
C PHE A 25 15.57 -23.40 -17.58
N VAL A 26 16.34 -22.86 -16.63
CA VAL A 26 15.95 -22.77 -15.21
C VAL A 26 15.99 -21.34 -14.72
N ASP A 27 17.11 -20.63 -14.91
CA ASP A 27 17.29 -19.32 -14.26
C ASP A 27 16.47 -18.20 -14.94
N ARG A 28 16.29 -18.23 -16.27
CA ARG A 28 15.43 -17.28 -17.00
C ARG A 28 13.96 -17.34 -16.57
N PRO A 29 13.29 -18.52 -16.61
CA PRO A 29 11.90 -18.64 -16.16
C PRO A 29 11.69 -18.19 -14.70
N VAL A 30 12.64 -18.47 -13.81
CA VAL A 30 12.57 -18.05 -12.41
C VAL A 30 12.72 -16.53 -12.26
N ALA A 31 13.64 -15.90 -13.02
CA ALA A 31 13.76 -14.44 -13.02
C ALA A 31 12.51 -13.77 -13.58
N ASP A 32 11.94 -14.30 -14.66
CA ASP A 32 10.70 -13.80 -15.26
C ASP A 32 9.51 -13.94 -14.27
N ALA A 33 9.39 -15.09 -13.60
CA ALA A 33 8.37 -15.31 -12.58
C ALA A 33 8.52 -14.36 -11.39
N ARG A 34 9.76 -14.11 -10.95
CA ARG A 34 10.07 -13.15 -9.88
C ARG A 34 9.62 -11.73 -10.27
N ASP A 35 9.98 -11.28 -11.46
CA ASP A 35 9.65 -9.93 -11.93
C ASP A 35 8.14 -9.78 -12.14
N ALA A 36 7.48 -10.82 -12.67
CA ALA A 36 6.02 -10.87 -12.81
C ALA A 36 5.30 -10.84 -11.44
N ALA A 37 5.76 -11.62 -10.47
CA ALA A 37 5.20 -11.63 -9.12
C ALA A 37 5.39 -10.29 -8.42
N LEU A 38 6.56 -9.65 -8.56
CA LEU A 38 6.79 -8.33 -7.99
C LEU A 38 5.90 -7.26 -8.64
N SER A 39 5.75 -7.31 -9.96
CA SER A 39 4.84 -6.42 -10.69
C SER A 39 3.38 -6.64 -10.25
N GLY A 40 2.94 -7.89 -10.06
CA GLY A 40 1.62 -8.21 -9.54
C GLY A 40 1.41 -7.66 -8.13
N ALA A 41 2.42 -7.76 -7.26
CA ALA A 41 2.37 -7.20 -5.90
C ALA A 41 2.20 -5.68 -5.91
N TYR A 42 2.92 -4.98 -6.79
CA TYR A 42 2.78 -3.54 -6.96
C TYR A 42 1.38 -3.17 -7.46
N GLN A 43 0.87 -3.86 -8.48
CA GLN A 43 -0.44 -3.58 -9.04
C GLN A 43 -1.55 -3.83 -8.02
N ALA A 44 -1.50 -4.95 -7.30
CA ALA A 44 -2.47 -5.26 -6.26
C ALA A 44 -2.42 -4.24 -5.11
N ALA A 45 -1.22 -3.88 -4.65
CA ALA A 45 -1.07 -2.89 -3.59
C ALA A 45 -1.61 -1.50 -4.01
N ILE A 46 -1.33 -1.06 -5.25
CA ILE A 46 -1.87 0.20 -5.80
C ILE A 46 -3.40 0.13 -5.86
N ASN A 47 -3.95 -0.91 -6.48
CA ASN A 47 -5.40 -1.02 -6.71
C ASN A 47 -6.18 -1.12 -5.39
N LEU A 48 -5.67 -1.89 -4.41
CA LEU A 48 -6.29 -2.02 -3.09
C LEU A 48 -6.13 -0.78 -2.20
N ASN A 49 -5.27 0.18 -2.58
CA ASN A 49 -5.08 1.44 -1.85
C ASN A 49 -5.48 2.67 -2.68
N SER A 50 -6.26 2.48 -3.74
CA SER A 50 -6.71 3.57 -4.62
C SER A 50 -8.22 3.53 -4.83
N VAL A 51 -8.84 4.71 -4.82
CA VAL A 51 -10.26 4.91 -5.09
C VAL A 51 -10.41 6.26 -5.79
N ASP A 52 -11.02 6.26 -6.97
CA ASP A 52 -11.38 7.47 -7.71
C ASP A 52 -12.83 7.85 -7.38
N ALA A 53 -13.04 9.05 -6.83
CA ALA A 53 -14.38 9.54 -6.52
C ALA A 53 -15.26 9.81 -7.74
N GLU A 54 -14.64 10.05 -8.90
CA GLU A 54 -15.36 10.26 -10.16
C GLU A 54 -15.74 8.93 -10.84
N ASN A 55 -15.05 7.84 -10.48
CA ASN A 55 -15.26 6.50 -11.06
C ASN A 55 -15.01 5.37 -10.05
N VAL A 56 -15.87 5.30 -9.04
CA VAL A 56 -15.78 4.29 -7.96
C VAL A 56 -15.98 2.87 -8.49
N ASP A 57 -16.85 2.69 -9.49
CA ASP A 57 -17.08 1.40 -10.15
C ASP A 57 -15.80 0.81 -10.74
N ALA A 58 -15.06 1.61 -11.51
CA ALA A 58 -13.79 1.16 -12.07
C ALA A 58 -12.75 0.88 -10.97
N SER A 59 -12.76 1.65 -9.88
CA SER A 59 -11.87 1.41 -8.74
C SER A 59 -12.11 0.06 -8.09
N ILE A 60 -13.39 -0.28 -7.85
CA ILE A 60 -13.79 -1.57 -7.29
C ILE A 60 -13.44 -2.73 -8.25
N GLU A 61 -13.65 -2.55 -9.56
CA GLU A 61 -13.27 -3.56 -10.55
C GLU A 61 -11.75 -3.76 -10.60
N ASN A 62 -10.98 -2.69 -10.47
CA ASN A 62 -9.52 -2.78 -10.37
C ASN A 62 -9.10 -3.55 -9.11
N MET A 63 -9.75 -3.33 -7.96
CA MET A 63 -9.52 -4.14 -6.76
C MET A 63 -9.84 -5.61 -7.02
N ARG A 64 -11.03 -5.89 -7.56
CA ARG A 64 -11.52 -7.25 -7.84
C ARG A 64 -10.61 -8.02 -8.80
N SER A 65 -10.12 -7.37 -9.86
CA SER A 65 -9.20 -7.99 -10.82
C SER A 65 -7.81 -8.28 -10.26
N SER A 66 -7.44 -7.65 -9.13
CA SER A 66 -6.12 -7.75 -8.51
C SER A 66 -6.06 -8.74 -7.35
N ILE A 67 -7.20 -9.30 -6.96
CA ILE A 67 -7.32 -10.24 -5.84
C ILE A 67 -7.72 -11.63 -6.34
N THR A 68 -7.39 -12.62 -5.54
CA THR A 68 -7.80 -14.01 -5.74
C THR A 68 -8.01 -14.66 -4.39
N GLY A 69 -8.76 -15.75 -4.37
CA GLY A 69 -8.96 -16.54 -3.17
C GLY A 69 -10.01 -15.94 -2.23
N GLU A 70 -10.60 -16.81 -1.41
CA GLU A 70 -11.84 -16.49 -0.69
C GLU A 70 -11.69 -15.34 0.30
N ALA A 71 -10.50 -15.12 0.86
CA ALA A 71 -10.30 -14.10 1.91
C ALA A 71 -10.58 -12.69 1.39
N LEU A 72 -9.80 -12.22 0.40
CA LEU A 72 -9.98 -10.87 -0.15
C LEU A 72 -11.23 -10.76 -1.02
N GLU A 73 -11.62 -11.82 -1.73
CA GLU A 73 -12.84 -11.80 -2.54
C GLU A 73 -14.09 -11.56 -1.68
N ASN A 74 -14.17 -12.21 -0.52
CA ASN A 74 -15.28 -12.02 0.42
C ASN A 74 -15.19 -10.67 1.15
N ASP A 75 -14.00 -10.22 1.52
CA ASP A 75 -13.82 -8.92 2.17
C ASP A 75 -14.25 -7.76 1.26
N LEU A 76 -13.83 -7.79 -0.02
CA LEU A 76 -14.26 -6.80 -1.00
C LEU A 76 -15.77 -6.88 -1.22
N ALA A 77 -16.34 -8.08 -1.38
CA ALA A 77 -17.79 -8.24 -1.55
C ALA A 77 -18.60 -7.70 -0.35
N ALA A 78 -18.07 -7.85 0.87
CA ALA A 78 -18.70 -7.36 2.09
C ALA A 78 -18.58 -5.83 2.28
N THR A 79 -17.52 -5.23 1.76
CA THR A 79 -17.20 -3.79 1.98
C THR A 79 -17.54 -2.90 0.78
N GLU A 80 -17.82 -3.47 -0.39
CA GLU A 80 -18.04 -2.73 -1.64
C GLU A 80 -19.08 -1.61 -1.49
N GLN A 81 -20.24 -1.90 -0.90
CA GLN A 81 -21.30 -0.90 -0.72
C GLN A 81 -20.87 0.22 0.23
N GLN A 82 -20.13 -0.11 1.29
CA GLN A 82 -19.61 0.88 2.23
C GLN A 82 -18.61 1.82 1.55
N ILE A 83 -17.76 1.31 0.65
CA ILE A 83 -16.85 2.14 -0.15
C ILE A 83 -17.64 3.12 -0.99
N ARG A 84 -18.67 2.65 -1.70
CA ARG A 84 -19.55 3.49 -2.54
C ARG A 84 -20.22 4.60 -1.75
N ASP A 85 -20.84 4.24 -0.63
CA ASP A 85 -21.56 5.17 0.24
C ASP A 85 -20.61 6.21 0.83
N GLN A 86 -19.43 5.78 1.28
CA GLN A 86 -18.42 6.67 1.83
C GLN A 86 -17.94 7.68 0.80
N VAL A 87 -17.65 7.25 -0.42
CA VAL A 87 -17.19 8.14 -1.49
C VAL A 87 -18.29 9.09 -1.94
N ALA A 88 -19.54 8.61 -2.09
CA ALA A 88 -20.67 9.46 -2.42
C ALA A 88 -20.93 10.53 -1.35
N GLN A 89 -20.70 10.21 -0.08
CA GLN A 89 -20.89 11.13 1.03
C GLN A 89 -19.79 12.19 1.12
N THR A 90 -18.52 11.83 0.92
CA THR A 90 -17.39 12.73 1.21
C THR A 90 -16.69 13.27 -0.02
N GLY A 91 -16.90 12.70 -1.20
CA GLY A 91 -16.11 12.98 -2.41
C GLY A 91 -14.63 12.63 -2.24
N THR A 92 -14.29 11.70 -1.34
CA THR A 92 -12.90 11.34 -1.05
C THR A 92 -12.32 10.47 -2.15
N SER A 93 -11.16 10.85 -2.67
CA SER A 93 -10.32 10.02 -3.53
C SER A 93 -9.08 9.54 -2.78
N MET A 94 -8.56 8.36 -3.16
CA MET A 94 -7.32 7.78 -2.68
C MET A 94 -6.45 7.38 -3.87
N SER A 95 -5.16 7.63 -3.79
CA SER A 95 -4.19 7.20 -4.81
C SER A 95 -2.97 6.59 -4.14
N GLY A 96 -2.65 5.35 -4.51
CA GLY A 96 -1.45 4.65 -4.10
C GLY A 96 -0.34 4.77 -5.14
N GLU A 97 0.85 5.16 -4.72
CA GLU A 97 2.06 5.14 -5.53
C GLU A 97 3.12 4.28 -4.84
N VAL A 98 3.76 3.35 -5.56
CA VAL A 98 4.80 2.50 -4.98
C VAL A 98 6.08 3.31 -4.80
N LEU A 99 6.54 3.40 -3.55
CA LEU A 99 7.84 3.98 -3.20
C LEU A 99 8.95 2.94 -3.26
N PHE A 100 8.64 1.73 -2.80
CA PHE A 100 9.58 0.61 -2.73
C PHE A 100 8.80 -0.71 -2.63
N GLY A 101 9.38 -1.79 -3.11
CA GLY A 101 8.99 -3.11 -2.62
C GLY A 101 9.90 -4.21 -3.11
N THR A 102 9.77 -5.38 -2.50
CA THR A 102 10.59 -6.55 -2.79
C THR A 102 9.78 -7.81 -2.54
N LEU A 103 10.13 -8.89 -3.24
CA LEU A 103 9.71 -10.21 -2.79
C LEU A 103 10.50 -10.60 -1.54
N THR A 104 9.82 -11.24 -0.60
CA THR A 104 10.39 -11.87 0.59
C THR A 104 10.42 -13.39 0.43
N GLU A 105 9.51 -13.95 -0.38
CA GLU A 105 9.44 -15.37 -0.73
C GLU A 105 8.94 -15.52 -2.19
N LEU A 106 9.43 -16.55 -2.89
CA LEU A 106 8.92 -16.98 -4.19
C LEU A 106 9.03 -18.50 -4.28
N ASN A 107 7.92 -19.16 -4.61
CA ASN A 107 7.85 -20.58 -4.90
C ASN A 107 7.13 -20.78 -6.24
N THR A 108 7.90 -21.13 -7.26
CA THR A 108 7.43 -21.35 -8.63
C THR A 108 6.82 -22.73 -8.85
N ASP A 109 6.95 -23.65 -7.89
CA ASP A 109 6.32 -24.98 -7.98
C ASP A 109 4.86 -24.94 -7.51
N ASP A 110 4.57 -24.08 -6.53
CA ASP A 110 3.23 -23.89 -5.95
C ASP A 110 2.52 -22.60 -6.45
N ASP A 111 3.16 -21.85 -7.34
CA ASP A 111 2.69 -20.58 -7.91
C ASP A 111 2.30 -19.55 -6.83
N VAL A 112 3.14 -19.43 -5.79
CA VAL A 112 2.94 -18.50 -4.67
C VAL A 112 4.16 -17.61 -4.42
N ALA A 113 3.91 -16.39 -3.95
CA ALA A 113 4.94 -15.45 -3.56
C ALA A 113 4.50 -14.61 -2.34
N LYS A 114 5.47 -14.00 -1.67
CA LYS A 114 5.22 -12.96 -0.68
C LYS A 114 6.04 -11.73 -1.00
N ALA A 115 5.46 -10.56 -0.78
CA ALA A 115 6.10 -9.29 -1.02
C ALA A 115 5.91 -8.33 0.15
N LEU A 116 6.92 -7.49 0.37
CA LEU A 116 6.80 -6.26 1.16
C LEU A 116 6.70 -5.10 0.18
N VAL A 117 5.62 -4.32 0.26
CA VAL A 117 5.41 -3.12 -0.57
C VAL A 117 5.22 -1.90 0.33
N VAL A 118 5.84 -0.79 -0.03
CA VAL A 118 5.73 0.49 0.65
C VAL A 118 5.14 1.48 -0.35
N LEU A 119 4.01 2.07 0.00
CA LEU A 119 3.27 3.02 -0.82
C LEU A 119 3.28 4.43 -0.20
N ALA A 120 3.22 5.44 -1.06
CA ALA A 120 2.67 6.73 -0.73
C ALA A 120 1.17 6.68 -1.06
N VAL A 121 0.32 6.72 -0.04
CA VAL A 121 -1.13 6.76 -0.21
C VAL A 121 -1.61 8.17 0.07
N ARG A 122 -2.06 8.87 -0.98
CA ARG A 122 -2.63 10.21 -0.89
C ARG A 122 -4.15 10.12 -0.84
N THR A 123 -4.73 10.52 0.29
CA THR A 123 -6.16 10.71 0.47
C THR A 123 -6.50 12.18 0.25
N THR A 124 -7.44 12.46 -0.65
CA THR A 124 -7.87 13.81 -1.01
C THR A 124 -9.37 13.93 -0.82
N THR A 125 -9.80 14.89 0.01
CA THR A 125 -11.19 15.36 0.10
C THR A 125 -11.33 16.65 -0.71
N PRO A 126 -12.54 17.21 -0.88
CA PRO A 126 -12.70 18.50 -1.54
C PRO A 126 -11.98 19.68 -0.83
N GLN A 127 -11.65 19.55 0.45
CA GLN A 127 -11.03 20.61 1.25
C GLN A 127 -9.54 20.41 1.48
N ASN A 128 -9.10 19.17 1.70
CA ASN A 128 -7.75 18.87 2.17
C ASN A 128 -7.21 17.56 1.57
N PHE A 129 -5.90 17.38 1.66
CA PHE A 129 -5.25 16.11 1.41
C PHE A 129 -4.32 15.72 2.56
N VAL A 130 -4.07 14.42 2.66
CA VAL A 130 -3.03 13.83 3.52
C VAL A 130 -2.35 12.74 2.70
N THR A 131 -1.01 12.74 2.67
CA THR A 131 -0.25 11.60 2.14
C THR A 131 0.39 10.84 3.28
N ASN A 132 0.13 9.54 3.34
CA ASN A 132 0.74 8.63 4.30
C ASN A 132 1.69 7.67 3.57
N LYS A 133 2.84 7.39 4.18
CA LYS A 133 3.64 6.22 3.83
C LYS A 133 3.00 5.00 4.47
N VAL A 134 2.58 4.03 3.68
CA VAL A 134 1.92 2.80 4.13
C VAL A 134 2.79 1.61 3.75
N SER A 135 3.10 0.74 4.70
CA SER A 135 3.81 -0.52 4.44
C SER A 135 2.83 -1.68 4.52
N VAL A 136 2.86 -2.58 3.55
CA VAL A 136 2.00 -3.76 3.48
C VAL A 136 2.80 -5.02 3.18
N ASN A 137 2.41 -6.13 3.79
CA ASN A 137 2.76 -7.46 3.31
C ASN A 137 1.68 -7.95 2.35
N VAL A 138 2.08 -8.50 1.22
CA VAL A 138 1.17 -9.06 0.20
C VAL A 138 1.53 -10.53 0.02
N SER A 139 0.56 -11.42 0.23
CA SER A 139 0.69 -12.82 -0.22
C SER A 139 0.05 -12.92 -1.60
N LEU A 140 0.72 -13.59 -2.53
CA LEU A 140 0.30 -13.68 -3.92
C LEU A 140 0.15 -15.12 -4.38
N ARG A 141 -0.75 -15.30 -5.34
CA ARG A 141 -0.90 -16.51 -6.15
C ARG A 141 -0.96 -16.15 -7.62
N GLU A 142 -0.34 -16.97 -8.47
CA GLU A 142 -0.57 -16.90 -9.92
C GLU A 142 -1.93 -17.52 -10.26
N ASP A 143 -2.76 -16.76 -10.95
CA ASP A 143 -4.05 -17.21 -11.47
C ASP A 143 -4.16 -16.79 -12.94
N GLY A 144 -4.21 -17.77 -13.84
CA GLY A 144 -4.37 -17.53 -15.28
C GLY A 144 -3.23 -16.73 -15.92
N GLY A 145 -1.98 -16.88 -15.44
CA GLY A 145 -0.82 -16.13 -15.94
C GLY A 145 -0.65 -14.74 -15.32
N VAL A 146 -1.45 -14.40 -14.30
CA VAL A 146 -1.40 -13.11 -13.61
C VAL A 146 -1.22 -13.33 -12.12
N TRP A 147 -0.25 -12.63 -11.53
CA TRP A 147 -0.05 -12.63 -10.08
C TRP A 147 -1.04 -11.70 -9.40
N LYS A 148 -1.87 -12.27 -8.52
CA LYS A 148 -2.92 -11.56 -7.76
C LYS A 148 -2.68 -11.72 -6.27
N ALA A 149 -3.22 -10.79 -5.47
CA ALA A 149 -3.13 -10.86 -4.01
C ALA A 149 -4.14 -11.86 -3.45
N GLU A 150 -3.67 -12.80 -2.62
CA GLU A 150 -4.51 -13.64 -1.76
C GLU A 150 -4.80 -12.94 -0.42
N THR A 151 -3.82 -12.22 0.11
CA THR A 151 -3.95 -11.40 1.32
C THR A 151 -3.14 -10.11 1.18
N ILE A 152 -3.61 -9.06 1.86
CA ILE A 152 -2.86 -7.82 2.06
C ILE A 152 -2.95 -7.42 3.54
N GLU A 153 -1.81 -7.24 4.19
CA GLU A 153 -1.73 -6.97 5.62
C GLU A 153 -0.97 -5.66 5.87
N PRO A 154 -1.61 -4.63 6.46
CA PRO A 154 -0.91 -3.40 6.79
C PRO A 154 0.06 -3.63 7.96
N LEU A 155 1.30 -3.17 7.78
CA LEU A 155 2.35 -3.17 8.81
C LEU A 155 2.41 -1.86 9.59
N GLY A 156 1.85 -0.79 9.01
CA GLY A 156 1.76 0.52 9.65
C GLY A 156 1.71 1.65 8.63
N SER A 157 1.40 2.84 9.14
CA SER A 157 1.34 4.07 8.34
C SER A 157 1.99 5.25 9.08
N VAL A 158 2.68 6.11 8.34
CA VAL A 158 3.27 7.35 8.85
C VAL A 158 2.86 8.51 7.94
N GLN A 159 2.30 9.57 8.50
CA GLN A 159 1.99 10.78 7.74
C GLN A 159 3.28 11.43 7.21
N MET A 160 3.31 11.72 5.92
CA MET A 160 4.43 12.41 5.26
C MET A 160 4.13 13.89 5.06
N GLU A 161 2.92 14.19 4.62
CA GLU A 161 2.49 15.54 4.25
C GLU A 161 0.97 15.67 4.42
N ALA A 162 0.52 16.90 4.61
CA ALA A 162 -0.89 17.27 4.60
C ALA A 162 -1.02 18.72 4.14
N GLY A 163 -2.17 19.08 3.57
CA GLY A 163 -2.42 20.43 3.10
C GLY A 163 -3.83 20.64 2.57
N PRO A 164 -4.18 21.86 2.13
CA PRO A 164 -5.43 22.12 1.42
C PRO A 164 -5.44 21.39 0.08
N ALA A 165 -6.61 20.89 -0.34
CA ALA A 165 -6.76 20.22 -1.63
C ALA A 165 -6.44 21.20 -2.78
N PRO A 166 -5.87 20.74 -3.90
CA PRO A 166 -5.67 21.58 -5.07
C PRO A 166 -7.00 22.22 -5.52
N GLY A 167 -7.04 23.55 -5.60
CA GLY A 167 -8.26 24.27 -5.95
C GLY A 167 -9.27 24.45 -4.82
N ALA A 168 -8.96 24.03 -3.59
CA ALA A 168 -9.76 24.37 -2.42
C ALA A 168 -9.83 25.90 -2.27
N ALA A 169 -11.02 26.44 -2.06
CA ALA A 169 -11.19 27.85 -1.73
C ALA A 169 -10.37 28.15 -0.45
N PRO A 170 -9.63 29.27 -0.40
CA PRO A 170 -9.03 29.72 0.84
C PRO A 170 -10.12 29.75 1.92
N PRO A 171 -9.82 29.35 3.17
CA PRO A 171 -10.76 29.58 4.26
C PRO A 171 -11.18 31.04 4.19
N GLU A 172 -12.49 31.31 4.12
CA GLU A 172 -13.00 32.67 4.08
C GLU A 172 -12.32 33.42 5.22
N ALA A 173 -11.51 34.43 4.87
CA ALA A 173 -11.01 35.37 5.85
C ALA A 173 -12.27 36.09 6.35
N GLY A 174 -12.83 35.59 7.45
CA GLY A 174 -14.03 36.16 8.05
C GLY A 174 -13.80 37.65 8.24
N ASP A 175 -14.56 38.46 7.51
CA ASP A 175 -14.73 39.86 7.79
C ASP A 175 -15.27 39.96 9.23
N GLY A 176 -14.41 40.43 10.13
CA GLY A 176 -14.76 40.70 11.53
C GLY A 176 -14.49 39.56 12.49
N ALA A 177 -13.25 39.46 12.98
CA ALA A 177 -13.08 39.09 14.38
C ALA A 177 -13.76 40.19 15.23
N PRO A 178 -14.76 39.89 16.07
CA PRO A 178 -15.03 40.74 17.22
C PRO A 178 -13.73 40.77 18.02
N ALA A 179 -13.22 41.97 18.30
CA ALA A 179 -12.11 42.13 19.23
C ALA A 179 -12.38 41.30 20.48
N GLU A 180 -11.48 40.36 20.75
CA GLU A 180 -11.43 39.61 22.00
C GLU A 180 -11.53 40.64 23.15
N PRO A 181 -12.51 40.54 24.05
CA PRO A 181 -12.51 41.40 25.22
C PRO A 181 -11.23 41.10 25.99
N ALA A 182 -10.49 42.17 26.33
CA ALA A 182 -9.28 42.10 27.11
C ALA A 182 -9.44 41.17 28.34
N PRO A 183 -8.40 40.45 28.77
CA PRO A 183 -8.48 39.52 29.87
C PRO A 183 -9.09 40.18 31.10
N ALA A 184 -10.22 39.63 31.57
CA ALA A 184 -10.77 40.00 32.86
C ALA A 184 -9.75 39.65 33.95
N GLU A 185 -9.37 40.67 34.72
CA GLU A 185 -8.59 40.55 35.95
C GLU A 185 -9.22 39.47 36.85
N PRO A 186 -8.43 38.51 37.40
CA PRO A 186 -8.99 37.44 38.20
C PRO A 186 -9.61 38.01 39.49
N ALA A 187 -10.92 37.74 39.67
CA ALA A 187 -11.61 38.07 40.91
C ALA A 187 -11.01 37.29 42.11
N PRO A 188 -10.98 37.88 43.32
CA PRO A 188 -10.43 37.23 44.50
C PRO A 188 -11.16 35.93 44.83
N VAL A 189 -10.39 34.87 45.07
CA VAL A 189 -10.91 33.57 45.52
C VAL A 189 -11.44 33.72 46.95
N GLU A 190 -12.76 33.60 47.13
CA GLU A 190 -13.35 33.37 48.45
C GLU A 190 -12.95 31.98 48.96
N PRO A 191 -12.45 31.84 50.20
CA PRO A 191 -12.08 30.54 50.75
C PRO A 191 -13.33 29.71 51.09
N ALA A 192 -13.31 28.44 50.68
CA ALA A 192 -14.30 27.44 51.06
C ALA A 192 -14.26 27.18 52.59
N PRO A 193 -15.40 26.89 53.23
CA PRO A 193 -15.46 26.69 54.68
C PRO A 193 -14.74 25.40 55.10
N GLU A 194 -13.84 25.54 56.08
CA GLU A 194 -13.13 24.44 56.75
C GLU A 194 -14.14 23.53 57.48
N GLY A 195 -14.13 22.25 57.11
CA GLY A 195 -14.77 21.19 57.89
C GLY A 195 -13.97 20.95 59.16
N THR A 196 -14.63 21.10 60.31
CA THR A 196 -14.07 20.87 61.64
C THR A 196 -13.99 19.36 61.93
N GLU A 197 -12.81 18.89 62.38
CA GLU A 197 -12.58 17.55 62.94
C GLU A 197 -13.26 17.36 64.31
N GLY A 198 -13.90 16.20 64.50
CA GLY A 198 -13.99 15.40 65.75
C GLY A 198 -14.75 15.98 66.96
N PRO A 199 -15.09 15.17 67.99
CA PRO A 199 -14.64 13.81 68.31
C PRO A 199 -15.66 12.67 68.01
#